data_AF-A0A6A5EDN2-F1
#
_entry.id   AF-A0A6A5EDN2-F1
#
_cell.length_a   1.000
_cell.length_b   1.000
_cell.length_c   1.000
_cell.angle_alpha   90.00
_cell.angle_beta   90.00
_cell.angle_gamma   90.00
#
_symmetry.space_group_name_H-M   'P 1'
#
loop_
_entity.id
_entity.type
_entity.pdbx_description
1 polymer ?
#
loop_
_entity_poly.entity_id
_entity_poly.type
_entity_poly.pdbx_seq_one_letter_code
_entity_poly.pdbx_strand_id
1 'polypeptide(L)'
;MFTRGMGQWRRQKKSSPKNPLRVSFIGESGIDNGALRKEFLTEMMAGVEANLFQGGSTGKTPNHSITDHKENFKTAGQIIAVSITQGGPPPNFFREWCFGYISTGEIDKEMISKDDVTDPELRQLMEEVEMAEPEALINLLDRILECGYSGPITQERKEEIIKGPLSCTHLSYPTDAAADLFRHEAI
;
A
#
# COMPACT_ATOMS: atom_id res chain seq x y z
N MET A 1 -8.01 -18.70 3.98
CA MET A 1 -6.86 -19.17 3.18
C MET A 1 -5.60 -18.32 3.37
N PHE A 2 -5.73 -16.98 3.34
CA PHE A 2 -4.64 -16.00 3.39
C PHE A 2 -3.44 -16.33 4.30
N THR A 3 -3.61 -16.42 5.63
CA THR A 3 -2.48 -16.64 6.58
C THR A 3 -1.68 -17.90 6.27
N ARG A 4 -2.37 -19.00 5.92
CA ARG A 4 -1.71 -20.26 5.53
C ARG A 4 -1.01 -20.12 4.18
N GLY A 5 -1.65 -19.45 3.22
CA GLY A 5 -1.06 -19.15 1.90
C GLY A 5 0.24 -18.35 2.02
N MET A 6 0.23 -17.25 2.79
CA MET A 6 1.41 -16.44 3.09
C MET A 6 2.52 -17.28 3.74
N GLY A 7 2.18 -18.07 4.75
CA GLY A 7 3.15 -18.93 5.45
C GLY A 7 3.76 -20.01 4.56
N GLN A 8 2.97 -20.64 3.68
CA GLN A 8 3.47 -21.63 2.72
C GLN A 8 4.32 -20.98 1.64
N TRP A 9 3.91 -19.81 1.14
CA TRP A 9 4.66 -19.09 0.10
C TRP A 9 6.07 -18.73 0.57
N ARG A 10 6.23 -18.28 1.82
CA ARG A 10 7.55 -17.98 2.40
C ARG A 10 8.50 -19.17 2.48
N ARG A 11 7.96 -20.39 2.56
CA ARG A 11 8.76 -21.63 2.63
C ARG A 11 9.22 -22.09 1.24
N GLN A 12 8.61 -21.57 0.17
CA GLN A 12 9.04 -21.85 -1.19
C GLN A 12 10.42 -21.21 -1.44
N LYS A 13 11.26 -21.86 -2.25
CA LYS A 13 12.50 -21.23 -2.71
C LYS A 13 12.14 -20.03 -3.58
N LYS A 14 12.90 -18.93 -3.45
CA LYS A 14 12.78 -17.78 -4.35
C LYS A 14 12.90 -18.29 -5.79
N SER A 15 11.84 -18.09 -6.56
CA SER A 15 11.69 -18.62 -7.90
C SER A 15 11.02 -17.54 -8.74
N SER A 16 11.51 -17.33 -9.96
CA SER A 16 10.98 -16.33 -10.87
C SER A 16 9.46 -16.49 -11.01
N PRO A 17 8.68 -15.39 -11.13
CA PRO A 17 7.22 -15.46 -11.33
C PRO A 17 6.81 -16.21 -12.61
N LYS A 18 7.76 -16.45 -13.54
CA LYS A 18 7.60 -17.27 -14.74
C LYS A 18 7.52 -18.77 -14.44
N ASN A 19 8.02 -19.22 -13.30
CA ASN A 19 7.99 -20.64 -12.94
C ASN A 19 6.56 -21.06 -12.61
N PRO A 20 6.01 -22.12 -13.24
CA PRO A 20 4.61 -22.50 -13.05
C PRO A 20 4.28 -22.76 -11.57
N LEU A 21 3.31 -22.00 -11.03
CA LEU A 21 2.75 -22.26 -9.72
C LEU A 21 1.90 -23.52 -9.79
N ARG A 22 2.17 -24.48 -8.89
CA ARG A 22 1.36 -25.70 -8.73
C ARG A 22 0.62 -25.65 -7.41
N VAL A 23 -0.69 -25.82 -7.46
CA VAL A 23 -1.55 -25.77 -6.28
C VAL A 23 -2.24 -27.11 -6.07
N SER A 24 -2.29 -27.56 -4.83
CA SER A 24 -3.08 -28.71 -4.38
C SER A 24 -3.74 -28.38 -3.05
N PHE A 25 -5.03 -28.66 -2.91
CA PHE A 25 -5.75 -28.51 -1.65
C PHE A 25 -5.77 -29.85 -0.89
N ILE A 26 -5.50 -29.80 0.42
CA ILE A 26 -5.44 -31.01 1.25
C ILE A 26 -6.83 -31.64 1.30
N GLY A 27 -6.92 -32.92 0.93
CA GLY A 27 -8.18 -33.67 0.92
C GLY A 27 -8.93 -33.63 -0.41
N GLU A 28 -8.45 -32.87 -1.39
CA GLU A 28 -9.04 -32.81 -2.72
C GLU A 28 -8.20 -33.58 -3.74
N SER A 29 -8.82 -34.54 -4.43
CA SER A 29 -8.19 -35.24 -5.55
C SER A 29 -8.41 -34.42 -6.81
N GLY A 30 -7.48 -33.50 -7.11
CA GLY A 30 -7.53 -32.65 -8.30
C GLY A 30 -6.17 -32.55 -8.96
N ILE A 31 -6.12 -32.79 -10.28
CA ILE A 31 -4.97 -32.43 -11.12
C ILE A 31 -5.17 -30.97 -11.52
N ASP A 32 -4.23 -30.10 -11.14
CA ASP A 32 -4.29 -28.68 -11.46
C ASP A 32 -4.06 -28.45 -12.97
N ASN A 33 -5.16 -28.37 -13.73
CA ASN A 33 -5.15 -27.88 -15.11
C ASN A 33 -5.21 -26.33 -15.18
N GLY A 34 -4.93 -25.64 -14.08
CA GLY A 34 -4.95 -24.19 -13.94
C GLY A 34 -6.13 -23.65 -13.14
N ALA A 35 -7.17 -24.45 -12.88
CA ALA A 35 -8.34 -24.04 -12.10
C ALA A 35 -7.99 -23.81 -10.62
N LEU A 36 -7.25 -24.75 -10.00
CA LEU A 36 -6.85 -24.65 -8.60
C LEU A 36 -5.90 -23.48 -8.38
N ARG A 37 -5.00 -23.25 -9.35
CA ARG A 37 -4.13 -22.07 -9.34
C ARG A 37 -4.94 -20.77 -9.39
N LYS A 38 -5.94 -20.66 -10.28
CA LYS A 38 -6.78 -19.45 -10.39
C LYS A 38 -7.57 -19.20 -9.12
N GLU A 39 -8.16 -20.25 -8.54
CA GLU A 39 -8.89 -20.16 -7.27
C GLU A 39 -7.98 -19.67 -6.14
N PHE A 40 -6.82 -20.31 -5.97
CA PHE A 40 -5.83 -19.91 -4.97
C PHE A 40 -5.39 -18.46 -5.14
N LEU A 41 -5.03 -18.04 -6.36
CA LEU A 41 -4.59 -16.67 -6.61
C LEU A 41 -5.72 -15.65 -6.39
N THR A 42 -6.96 -16.01 -6.68
CA THR A 42 -8.13 -15.16 -6.43
C THR A 42 -8.35 -14.95 -4.93
N GLU A 43 -8.32 -16.02 -4.15
CA GLU A 43 -8.42 -15.92 -2.69
C GLU A 43 -7.24 -15.19 -2.07
N MET A 44 -6.02 -15.41 -2.58
CA MET A 44 -4.84 -14.70 -2.12
C MET A 44 -4.92 -13.21 -2.44
N MET A 45 -5.41 -12.82 -3.62
CA MET A 45 -5.57 -11.40 -3.98
C MET A 45 -6.57 -10.70 -3.06
N ALA A 46 -7.74 -11.32 -2.81
CA ALA A 46 -8.72 -10.79 -1.88
C ALA A 46 -8.17 -10.70 -0.44
N GLY A 47 -7.39 -11.69 -0.02
CA GLY A 47 -6.72 -11.69 1.28
C GLY A 47 -5.66 -10.58 1.40
N VAL A 48 -4.82 -10.40 0.37
CA VAL A 48 -3.83 -9.32 0.31
C VAL A 48 -4.54 -7.97 0.42
N GLU A 49 -5.59 -7.75 -0.38
CA GLU A 49 -6.36 -6.51 -0.35
C GLU A 49 -6.98 -6.22 1.02
N ALA A 50 -7.57 -7.23 1.67
CA ALA A 50 -8.26 -7.05 2.94
C ALA A 50 -7.33 -6.87 4.14
N ASN A 51 -6.11 -7.41 4.09
CA ASN A 51 -5.21 -7.45 5.25
C ASN A 51 -4.05 -6.45 5.14
N LEU A 52 -3.61 -6.09 3.93
CA LEU A 52 -2.42 -5.26 3.72
C LEU A 52 -2.73 -3.90 3.10
N PHE A 53 -3.98 -3.64 2.74
CA PHE A 53 -4.39 -2.40 2.10
C PHE A 53 -5.59 -1.79 2.82
N GLN A 54 -5.61 -0.47 2.90
CA GLN A 54 -6.70 0.32 3.47
C GLN A 54 -7.16 1.39 2.50
N GLY A 55 -8.41 1.82 2.63
CA GLY A 55 -9.02 2.78 1.71
C GLY A 55 -10.44 2.37 1.33
N GLY A 56 -11.03 3.13 0.41
CA GLY A 56 -12.43 3.03 0.02
C GLY A 56 -12.63 2.76 -1.46
N SER A 57 -13.78 3.21 -1.98
CA SER A 57 -14.18 3.03 -3.38
C SER A 57 -13.27 3.74 -4.39
N THR A 58 -12.46 4.71 -3.96
CA THR A 58 -11.50 5.46 -4.78
C THR A 58 -10.14 4.77 -4.90
N GLY A 59 -10.02 3.55 -4.38
CA GLY A 59 -8.78 2.78 -4.34
C GLY A 59 -8.14 2.77 -2.95
N LYS A 60 -7.16 1.90 -2.82
CA LYS A 60 -6.51 1.53 -1.56
C LYS A 60 -5.01 1.77 -1.61
N THR A 61 -4.48 2.06 -0.44
CA THR A 61 -3.07 2.33 -0.17
C THR A 61 -2.56 1.26 0.80
N PRO A 62 -1.25 0.95 0.78
CA PRO A 62 -0.67 0.02 1.75
C PRO A 62 -0.97 0.46 3.19
N ASN A 63 -1.53 -0.44 3.99
CA ASN A 63 -1.74 -0.22 5.41
C ASN A 63 -0.46 -0.60 6.15
N HIS A 64 0.39 0.39 6.43
CA HIS A 64 1.60 0.15 7.21
C HIS A 64 1.29 0.28 8.70
N SER A 65 0.79 -0.78 9.30
CA SER A 65 0.78 -0.87 10.77
C SER A 65 2.19 -1.16 11.29
N ILE A 66 2.55 -0.66 12.48
CA ILE A 66 3.80 -0.99 13.20
C ILE A 66 3.95 -2.53 13.38
N THR A 67 2.83 -3.25 13.40
CA THR A 67 2.78 -4.71 13.49
C THR A 67 2.91 -5.44 12.15
N ASP A 68 2.81 -4.74 11.02
CA ASP A 68 2.94 -5.36 9.71
C ASP A 68 4.41 -5.54 9.34
N HIS A 69 4.85 -6.80 9.42
CA HIS A 69 6.20 -7.19 9.06
C HIS A 69 6.46 -6.89 7.59
N LYS A 70 7.58 -6.22 7.25
CA LYS A 70 8.06 -6.00 5.86
C LYS A 70 7.98 -7.24 4.97
N GLU A 71 8.09 -8.42 5.58
CA GLU A 71 7.93 -9.71 4.91
C GLU A 71 6.52 -9.97 4.33
N ASN A 72 5.47 -9.39 4.92
CA ASN A 72 4.09 -9.47 4.41
C ASN A 72 4.00 -8.83 3.03
N PHE A 73 4.41 -7.56 2.89
CA PHE A 73 4.38 -6.82 1.63
C PHE A 73 5.26 -7.47 0.56
N LYS A 74 6.46 -7.92 0.92
CA LYS A 74 7.33 -8.67 0.02
C LYS A 74 6.68 -9.95 -0.50
N THR A 75 6.05 -10.72 0.38
CA THR A 75 5.36 -11.97 0.00
C THR A 75 4.16 -11.68 -0.90
N ALA A 76 3.37 -10.66 -0.55
CA ALA A 76 2.22 -10.22 -1.34
C ALA A 76 2.64 -9.79 -2.75
N GLY A 77 3.77 -9.09 -2.86
CA GLY A 77 4.33 -8.63 -4.12
C GLY A 77 4.71 -9.77 -5.06
N GLN A 78 5.34 -10.81 -4.51
CA GLN A 78 5.64 -12.03 -5.25
C GLN A 78 4.37 -12.73 -5.74
N ILE A 79 3.33 -12.80 -4.91
CA ILE A 79 2.04 -13.40 -5.27
C ILE A 79 1.36 -12.59 -6.39
N ILE A 80 1.35 -11.27 -6.27
CA ILE A 80 0.82 -10.35 -7.29
C ILE A 80 1.57 -10.55 -8.61
N ALA A 81 2.90 -10.59 -8.59
CA ALA A 81 3.72 -10.79 -9.78
C ALA A 81 3.42 -12.14 -10.46
N VAL A 82 3.29 -13.23 -9.70
CA VAL A 82 2.88 -14.54 -10.21
C VAL A 82 1.47 -14.48 -10.78
N SER A 83 0.54 -13.80 -10.11
CA SER A 83 -0.84 -13.68 -10.57
C SER A 83 -0.91 -13.03 -11.95
N ILE A 84 -0.24 -11.88 -12.11
CA ILE A 84 -0.18 -11.16 -13.40
C ILE A 84 0.51 -12.03 -14.46
N THR A 85 1.67 -12.62 -14.15
CA THR A 85 2.49 -13.39 -15.11
C THR A 85 1.80 -14.67 -15.59
N GLN A 86 0.97 -15.29 -14.74
CA GLN A 86 0.37 -16.60 -15.01
C GLN A 86 -1.13 -16.55 -15.31
N GLY A 87 -1.69 -15.36 -15.56
CA GLY A 87 -3.10 -15.19 -15.95
C GLY A 87 -4.10 -15.37 -14.81
N GLY A 88 -3.68 -15.11 -13.57
CA GLY A 88 -4.55 -14.88 -12.42
C GLY A 88 -5.07 -13.43 -12.38
N PRO A 89 -5.86 -13.07 -11.35
CA PRO A 89 -6.40 -11.72 -11.22
C PRO A 89 -5.30 -10.69 -10.94
N PRO A 90 -5.32 -9.50 -11.58
CA PRO A 90 -4.45 -8.39 -11.21
C PRO A 90 -4.95 -7.68 -9.94
N PRO A 91 -4.09 -6.91 -9.24
CA PRO A 91 -4.51 -6.08 -8.12
C PRO A 91 -5.30 -4.86 -8.61
N ASN A 92 -6.63 -4.97 -8.68
CA ASN A 92 -7.51 -3.90 -9.16
C ASN A 92 -8.01 -2.96 -8.04
N PHE A 93 -7.15 -2.70 -7.05
CA PHE A 93 -7.51 -1.94 -5.85
C PHE A 93 -6.49 -0.87 -5.49
N PHE A 94 -5.41 -0.69 -6.25
CA PHE A 94 -4.43 0.36 -5.96
C PHE A 94 -5.00 1.74 -6.25
N ARG A 95 -4.66 2.73 -5.42
CA ARG A 95 -4.77 4.15 -5.81
C ARG A 95 -3.79 4.49 -6.93
N GLU A 96 -4.13 5.52 -7.69
CA GLU A 96 -3.36 5.97 -8.86
C GLU A 96 -1.90 6.29 -8.49
N TRP A 97 -1.68 7.10 -7.45
CA TRP A 97 -0.32 7.42 -6.99
C TRP A 97 0.47 6.18 -6.56
N CYS A 98 -0.20 5.20 -5.93
CA CYS A 98 0.41 3.96 -5.46
C CYS A 98 0.83 3.08 -6.64
N PHE A 99 -0.04 2.97 -7.64
CA PHE A 99 0.28 2.30 -8.91
C PHE A 99 1.43 2.99 -9.65
N GLY A 100 1.41 4.33 -9.71
CA GLY A 100 2.48 5.13 -10.31
C GLY A 100 3.83 4.88 -9.62
N TYR A 101 3.86 4.91 -8.29
CA TYR A 101 5.06 4.61 -7.51
C TYR A 101 5.56 3.18 -7.72
N ILE A 102 4.67 2.18 -7.68
CA ILE A 102 5.02 0.78 -7.94
C ILE A 102 5.63 0.60 -9.34
N SER A 103 5.11 1.32 -10.33
CA SER A 103 5.51 1.17 -11.73
C SER A 103 6.80 1.90 -12.07
N THR A 104 7.09 3.02 -11.40
CA THR A 104 8.19 3.94 -11.75
C THR A 104 9.29 4.03 -10.70
N GLY A 105 8.98 3.67 -9.44
CA GLY A 105 9.82 3.93 -8.28
C GLY A 105 9.80 5.39 -7.81
N GLU A 106 9.03 6.25 -8.46
CA GLU A 106 8.97 7.69 -8.19
C GLU A 106 7.57 8.11 -7.77
N ILE A 107 7.51 9.07 -6.85
CA ILE A 107 6.25 9.65 -6.40
C ILE A 107 5.99 10.92 -7.20
N ASP A 108 4.92 10.93 -7.98
CA ASP A 108 4.38 12.18 -8.53
C ASP A 108 3.59 12.92 -7.46
N LYS A 109 4.19 13.99 -6.90
CA LYS A 109 3.58 14.79 -5.84
C LYS A 109 2.34 15.56 -6.32
N GLU A 110 2.22 15.80 -7.63
CA GLU A 110 1.06 16.49 -8.20
C GLU A 110 -0.18 15.59 -8.28
N MET A 111 0.02 14.26 -8.30
CA MET A 111 -1.07 13.27 -8.28
C MET A 111 -1.65 13.00 -6.88
N ILE A 112 -1.05 13.56 -5.82
CA ILE A 112 -1.45 13.29 -4.44
C ILE A 112 -2.30 14.41 -3.90
N SER A 113 -3.49 14.04 -3.44
CA SER A 113 -4.50 14.95 -2.91
C SER A 113 -4.79 14.66 -1.44
N LYS A 114 -5.57 15.55 -0.80
CA LYS A 114 -6.09 15.33 0.55
C LYS A 114 -6.94 14.07 0.68
N ASP A 115 -7.59 13.63 -0.40
CA ASP A 115 -8.42 12.43 -0.41
C ASP A 115 -7.61 11.13 -0.34
N ASP A 116 -6.29 11.22 -0.59
CA ASP A 116 -5.35 10.10 -0.53
C ASP A 116 -4.81 9.81 0.86
N VAL A 117 -4.96 10.75 1.80
CA VAL A 117 -4.70 10.51 3.22
C VAL A 117 -5.75 9.55 3.74
N THR A 118 -5.37 8.45 4.37
CA THR A 118 -6.33 7.50 4.98
C THR A 118 -6.47 7.66 6.49
N ASP A 119 -5.53 8.37 7.13
CA ASP A 119 -5.53 8.66 8.56
C ASP A 119 -6.59 9.74 8.90
N PRO A 120 -7.60 9.42 9.73
CA PRO A 120 -8.63 10.37 10.10
C PRO A 120 -8.13 11.59 10.89
N GLU A 121 -7.15 11.41 11.78
CA GLU A 121 -6.61 12.50 12.61
C GLU A 121 -5.83 13.51 11.76
N LEU A 122 -5.12 13.02 10.75
CA LEU A 122 -4.45 13.89 9.79
C LEU A 122 -5.41 14.56 8.82
N ARG A 123 -6.46 13.87 8.35
CA ARG A 123 -7.51 14.53 7.57
C ARG A 123 -8.12 15.69 8.35
N GLN A 124 -8.45 15.45 9.60
CA GLN A 124 -8.97 16.49 10.49
C GLN A 124 -7.97 17.63 10.68
N LEU A 125 -6.67 17.33 10.88
CA LEU A 125 -5.64 18.36 10.96
C LEU A 125 -5.58 19.20 9.68
N MET A 126 -5.63 18.57 8.50
CA MET A 126 -5.60 19.26 7.21
C MET A 126 -6.80 20.19 7.04
N GLU A 127 -8.00 19.74 7.42
CA GLU A 127 -9.22 20.56 7.40
C GLU A 127 -9.12 21.75 8.37
N GLU A 128 -8.61 21.53 9.59
CA GLU A 128 -8.42 22.59 10.57
C GLU A 128 -7.39 23.63 10.12
N VAL A 129 -6.28 23.20 9.49
CA VAL A 129 -5.28 24.10 8.91
C VAL A 129 -5.85 24.90 7.74
N GLU A 130 -6.67 24.26 6.88
CA GLU A 130 -7.33 24.91 5.74
C GLU A 130 -8.22 26.07 6.24
N MET A 131 -8.97 25.85 7.32
CA MET A 131 -9.92 26.81 7.90
C MET A 131 -9.32 27.79 8.92
N ALA A 132 -8.10 27.57 9.43
CA ALA A 132 -7.53 28.37 10.51
C ALA A 132 -7.14 29.78 10.09
N GLU A 133 -7.59 30.80 10.83
CA GLU A 133 -7.06 32.16 10.71
C GLU A 133 -5.62 32.25 11.29
N PRO A 134 -4.82 33.27 10.93
CA PRO A 134 -3.39 33.30 11.26
C PRO A 134 -3.11 33.19 12.76
N GLU A 135 -3.95 33.75 13.62
CA GLU A 135 -3.83 33.64 15.08
C GLU A 135 -4.19 32.25 15.62
N ALA A 136 -4.99 31.47 14.87
CA ALA A 136 -5.40 30.13 15.26
C ALA A 136 -4.40 29.05 14.85
N LEU A 137 -3.55 29.31 13.85
CA LEU A 137 -2.50 28.38 13.40
C LEU A 137 -1.55 27.96 14.51
N ILE A 138 -1.29 28.85 15.48
CA ILE A 138 -0.40 28.54 16.62
C ILE A 138 -0.93 27.40 17.48
N ASN A 139 -2.25 27.20 17.54
CA ASN A 139 -2.88 26.13 18.30
C ASN A 139 -2.73 24.76 17.62
N LEU A 140 -2.35 24.75 16.34
CA LEU A 140 -2.12 23.54 15.55
C LEU A 140 -0.63 23.19 15.44
N LEU A 141 0.25 24.02 16.01
CA LEU A 141 1.70 23.96 15.79
C LEU A 141 2.30 22.61 16.16
N ASP A 142 1.98 22.08 17.34
CA ASP A 142 2.51 20.78 17.78
C ASP A 142 2.07 19.66 16.83
N ARG A 143 0.80 19.63 16.42
CA ARG A 143 0.27 18.63 15.49
C ARG A 143 0.87 18.73 14.09
N ILE A 144 1.13 19.96 13.61
CA ILE A 144 1.81 20.22 12.34
C ILE A 144 3.28 19.76 12.40
N LEU A 145 3.96 19.97 13.52
CA LEU A 145 5.34 19.51 13.69
C LEU A 145 5.41 17.98 13.80
N GLU A 146 4.49 17.36 14.53
CA GLU A 146 4.37 15.90 14.69
C GLU A 146 4.12 15.19 13.36
N CYS A 147 3.42 15.83 12.42
CA CYS A 147 3.19 15.26 11.09
C CYS A 147 4.41 15.36 10.14
N GLY A 148 5.48 16.02 10.58
CA GLY A 148 6.77 16.11 9.89
C GLY A 148 6.96 17.36 9.03
N TYR A 149 6.10 18.38 9.15
CA TYR A 149 6.32 19.67 8.51
C TYR A 149 7.39 20.47 9.26
N SER A 150 8.42 20.92 8.54
CA SER A 150 9.55 21.66 9.11
C SER A 150 9.70 23.08 8.58
N GLY A 151 8.74 23.55 7.77
CA GLY A 151 8.75 24.89 7.20
C GLY A 151 8.17 25.96 8.15
N PRO A 152 8.21 27.24 7.76
CA PRO A 152 7.50 28.29 8.50
C PRO A 152 5.99 28.03 8.50
N ILE A 153 5.34 28.16 9.66
CA ILE A 153 3.90 27.99 9.80
C ILE A 153 3.25 29.38 9.66
N THR A 154 2.81 29.70 8.43
CA THR A 154 2.16 30.99 8.10
C THR A 154 0.95 30.78 7.19
N GLN A 155 0.08 31.78 7.10
CA GLN A 155 -1.15 31.69 6.29
C GLN A 155 -0.85 31.55 4.79
N GLU A 156 0.21 32.17 4.30
CA GLU A 156 0.66 32.10 2.90
C GLU A 156 1.17 30.70 2.54
N ARG A 157 1.56 29.90 3.53
CA ARG A 157 2.11 28.56 3.37
C ARG A 157 1.10 27.46 3.73
N LYS A 158 -0.19 27.77 3.88
CA LYS A 158 -1.22 26.76 4.19
C LYS A 158 -1.19 25.56 3.24
N GLU A 159 -1.02 25.78 1.94
CA GLU A 159 -0.91 24.68 0.99
C GLU A 159 0.33 23.81 1.25
N GLU A 160 1.47 24.41 1.59
CA GLU A 160 2.69 23.69 1.95
C GLU A 160 2.51 22.91 3.26
N ILE A 161 1.82 23.49 4.25
CA ILE A 161 1.51 22.84 5.54
C ILE A 161 0.58 21.65 5.34
N ILE A 162 -0.46 21.78 4.49
CA ILE A 162 -1.40 20.71 4.17
C ILE A 162 -0.71 19.60 3.37
N LYS A 163 0.21 19.96 2.45
CA LYS A 163 1.00 19.01 1.67
C LYS A 163 2.21 18.43 2.43
N GLY A 164 2.62 19.02 3.54
CA GLY A 164 3.70 18.56 4.41
C GLY A 164 3.51 17.13 4.97
N PRO A 165 2.38 16.83 5.63
CA PRO A 165 2.06 15.48 6.11
C PRO A 165 2.05 14.43 5.00
N LEU A 166 1.61 14.82 3.79
CA LEU A 166 1.66 13.96 2.60
C LEU A 166 3.11 13.56 2.31
N SER A 167 4.05 14.51 2.32
CA SER A 167 5.45 14.27 1.94
C SER A 167 6.30 13.50 2.97
N CYS A 168 6.03 13.60 4.28
CA CYS A 168 6.98 13.16 5.32
C CYS A 168 6.59 11.86 6.06
N THR A 169 5.32 11.68 6.41
CA THR A 169 4.91 10.57 7.29
C THR A 169 3.97 9.59 6.60
N HIS A 170 3.07 10.08 5.73
CA HIS A 170 2.04 9.24 5.12
C HIS A 170 2.37 8.72 3.73
N LEU A 171 3.41 9.25 3.07
CA LEU A 171 4.01 8.59 1.92
C LEU A 171 5.19 7.71 2.31
N SER A 172 6.00 8.08 3.30
CA SER A 172 7.18 7.31 3.71
C SER A 172 6.85 5.85 4.01
N TYR A 173 5.87 5.58 4.87
CA TYR A 173 5.53 4.21 5.26
C TYR A 173 4.84 3.40 4.15
N PRO A 174 3.83 3.94 3.44
CA PRO A 174 3.24 3.26 2.29
C PRO A 174 4.19 3.12 1.10
N THR A 175 5.16 4.02 0.92
CA THR A 175 6.18 3.91 -0.14
C THR A 175 7.23 2.88 0.22
N ASP A 176 7.65 2.77 1.48
CA ASP A 176 8.45 1.64 1.95
C ASP A 176 7.71 0.30 1.73
N ALA A 177 6.42 0.24 2.06
CA ALA A 177 5.59 -0.95 1.83
C ALA A 177 5.38 -1.25 0.32
N ALA A 178 5.19 -0.22 -0.51
CA ALA A 178 5.08 -0.33 -1.95
C ALA A 178 6.41 -0.69 -2.63
N ALA A 179 7.53 -0.20 -2.11
CA ALA A 179 8.86 -0.60 -2.52
C ALA A 179 9.12 -2.05 -2.14
N ASP A 180 8.68 -2.46 -0.95
CA ASP A 180 8.78 -3.85 -0.48
C ASP A 180 7.94 -4.82 -1.32
N LEU A 181 6.83 -4.38 -1.92
CA LEU A 181 6.04 -5.17 -2.88
C LEU A 181 6.87 -5.54 -4.13
N PHE A 182 7.85 -4.74 -4.58
CA PHE A 182 8.51 -4.98 -5.89
C PHE A 182 10.04 -4.81 -5.92
N ARG A 183 10.76 -4.88 -4.79
CA ARG A 183 12.25 -4.81 -4.79
C ARG A 183 12.86 -5.72 -5.87
N HIS A 184 13.83 -5.17 -6.61
CA HIS A 184 14.55 -5.74 -7.76
C HIS A 184 15.05 -7.20 -7.63
N GLU A 185 15.07 -7.79 -6.43
CA GLU A 185 15.45 -9.20 -6.22
C GLU A 185 14.28 -10.20 -6.34
N ALA A 186 13.06 -9.74 -6.63
CA ALA A 186 11.86 -10.58 -6.67
C ALA A 186 11.38 -10.97 -8.08
N ILE A 187 12.06 -10.51 -9.15
CA ILE A 187 11.76 -10.83 -10.56
C ILE A 187 12.87 -11.71 -11.14
#